data_AF-A0A6L9EHV5-F1
#
_entry.id   AF-A0A6L9EHV5-F1
#
_cell.length_a   1.000
_cell.length_b   1.000
_cell.length_c   1.000
_cell.angle_alpha   90.00
_cell.angle_beta   90.00
_cell.angle_gamma   90.00
#
_symmetry.space_group_name_H-M   'P 1'
#
loop_
_entity.id
_entity.type
_entity.pdbx_description
1 polymer ?
#
loop_
_entity_poly.entity_id
_entity_poly.type
_entity_poly.pdbx_seq_one_letter_code
_entity_poly.pdbx_strand_id
1 'polypeptide(L)'
;MSFTLTYQRLFTVRVKEQTTDIAVRGLRFSPTQACNELLNRYQLVFKERDNGFDIYYKTFPEASVPIQAEITEKIRFSFGIEITDPAFITKYEPQTSEVPQFYLDNLKTDGGISPGQNLTASTSLGTADLAFIKQQSFDQRTDLPTTNTPTEWRLKKKFTPQDVLQTIPIDPPTSPSMPLIYVRINDPIEQESDYIADEGPYLLETDQASPAAATVYLSNSIKQSAANGVLDIYWNNSQSTAPADTGKAYQIILKLK
;
A
#
# COMPACT_ATOMS: atom_id res chain seq x y z
N MET A 1 28.96 24.48 -23.74
CA MET A 1 28.83 23.09 -23.26
C MET A 1 27.35 22.76 -23.20
N SER A 2 26.91 21.71 -23.88
CA SER A 2 25.52 21.25 -23.87
C SER A 2 25.44 20.06 -22.93
N PHE A 3 24.63 20.12 -21.88
CA PHE A 3 24.42 18.98 -21.00
C PHE A 3 23.24 18.17 -21.54
N THR A 4 23.50 16.95 -22.02
CA THR A 4 22.43 16.02 -22.40
C THR A 4 21.93 15.32 -21.14
N LEU A 5 20.67 15.56 -20.79
CA LEU A 5 19.97 14.81 -19.74
C LEU A 5 19.35 13.56 -20.35
N THR A 6 19.69 12.39 -19.84
CA THR A 6 19.04 11.12 -20.19
C THR A 6 18.20 10.63 -19.03
N TYR A 7 17.16 9.87 -19.37
CA TYR A 7 16.27 9.24 -18.40
C TYR A 7 16.36 7.74 -18.56
N GLN A 8 16.75 7.05 -17.49
CA GLN A 8 16.83 5.59 -17.48
C GLN A 8 15.74 5.02 -16.59
N ARG A 9 14.97 4.07 -17.11
CA ARG A 9 13.78 3.58 -16.43
C ARG A 9 14.16 2.67 -15.26
N LEU A 10 13.67 3.01 -14.07
CA LEU A 10 13.82 2.17 -12.88
C LEU A 10 12.74 1.08 -12.88
N PHE A 11 11.48 1.48 -12.94
CA PHE A 11 10.35 0.57 -13.07
C PHE A 11 9.14 1.23 -13.74
N THR A 12 8.16 0.40 -14.10
CA THR A 12 6.86 0.82 -14.64
C THR A 12 5.74 0.07 -13.95
N VAL A 13 4.59 0.70 -13.86
CA VAL A 13 3.34 0.07 -13.46
C VAL A 13 2.34 0.26 -14.59
N ARG A 14 1.65 -0.81 -14.98
CA ARG A 14 0.62 -0.79 -16.03
C ARG A 14 -0.65 -1.48 -15.58
N VAL A 15 -1.79 -0.92 -15.95
CA VAL A 15 -3.12 -1.49 -15.68
C VAL A 15 -3.68 -2.06 -16.96
N LYS A 16 -4.15 -3.30 -16.90
CA LYS A 16 -4.69 -4.02 -18.06
C LYS A 16 -5.85 -4.94 -17.68
N GLU A 17 -6.69 -5.24 -18.65
CA GLU A 17 -7.81 -6.17 -18.50
C GLU A 17 -7.36 -7.62 -18.71
N GLN A 18 -7.83 -8.54 -17.86
CA GLN A 18 -7.40 -9.95 -17.82
C GLN A 18 -7.64 -10.70 -19.13
N THR A 19 -8.79 -10.47 -19.77
CA THR A 19 -9.25 -11.25 -20.93
C THR A 19 -8.73 -10.69 -22.25
N THR A 20 -8.63 -9.37 -22.37
CA THR A 20 -8.32 -8.70 -23.64
C THR A 20 -6.88 -8.16 -23.69
N ASP A 21 -6.18 -8.13 -22.56
CA ASP A 21 -4.88 -7.47 -22.37
C ASP A 21 -4.90 -5.96 -22.72
N ILE A 22 -6.10 -5.38 -22.87
CA ILE A 22 -6.28 -3.97 -23.21
C ILE A 22 -5.91 -3.11 -22.01
N ALA A 23 -5.18 -2.03 -22.28
CA ALA A 23 -4.84 -1.01 -21.30
C ALA A 23 -6.09 -0.35 -20.70
N VAL A 24 -6.18 -0.34 -19.37
CA VAL A 24 -7.30 0.30 -18.65
C VAL A 24 -6.88 1.70 -18.22
N ARG A 25 -7.73 2.70 -18.51
CA ARG A 25 -7.44 4.13 -18.28
C ARG A 25 -8.19 4.78 -17.11
N GLY A 26 -8.96 3.98 -16.36
CA GLY A 26 -9.81 4.48 -15.27
C GLY A 26 -9.10 4.67 -13.92
N LEU A 27 -7.77 4.49 -13.87
CA LEU A 27 -6.97 4.65 -12.66
C LEU A 27 -5.88 5.70 -12.87
N ARG A 28 -5.79 6.64 -11.93
CA ARG A 28 -4.67 7.58 -11.79
C ARG A 28 -3.84 7.18 -10.58
N PHE A 29 -2.52 7.35 -10.71
CA PHE A 29 -1.57 7.13 -9.62
C PHE A 29 -0.89 8.44 -9.27
N SER A 30 -0.69 8.70 -7.99
CA SER A 30 0.03 9.90 -7.55
C SER A 30 0.96 9.56 -6.38
N PRO A 31 2.24 9.98 -6.42
CA PRO A 31 3.14 9.76 -5.30
C PRO A 31 2.62 10.46 -4.04
N THR A 32 2.67 9.77 -2.90
CA THR A 32 2.40 10.41 -1.60
C THR A 32 3.47 11.46 -1.28
N GLN A 33 3.28 12.28 -0.25
CA GLN A 33 4.29 13.24 0.17
C GLN A 33 5.64 12.56 0.48
N ALA A 34 5.62 11.51 1.31
CA ALA A 34 6.82 10.73 1.63
C ALA A 34 7.46 10.13 0.37
N CYS A 35 6.65 9.66 -0.58
CA CYS A 35 7.18 9.17 -1.85
C CYS A 35 7.83 10.29 -2.67
N ASN A 36 7.26 11.49 -2.73
CA ASN A 36 7.87 12.63 -3.42
C ASN A 36 9.22 13.01 -2.80
N GLU A 37 9.34 12.96 -1.47
CA GLU A 37 10.60 13.18 -0.77
C GLU A 37 11.64 12.12 -1.16
N LEU A 38 11.25 10.85 -1.23
CA LEU A 38 12.13 9.76 -1.72
C LEU A 38 12.53 9.96 -3.18
N LEU A 39 11.57 10.30 -4.06
CA LEU A 39 11.85 10.54 -5.47
C LEU A 39 12.86 11.69 -5.62
N ASN A 40 12.71 12.78 -4.86
CA ASN A 40 13.66 13.88 -4.85
C ASN A 40 15.04 13.46 -4.30
N ARG A 41 15.07 12.73 -3.17
CA ARG A 41 16.31 12.23 -2.55
C ARG A 41 17.13 11.38 -3.50
N TYR A 42 16.47 10.49 -4.26
CA TYR A 42 17.13 9.59 -5.21
C TYR A 42 17.20 10.12 -6.65
N GLN A 43 16.87 11.41 -6.86
CA GLN A 43 16.83 12.07 -8.17
C GLN A 43 16.01 11.28 -9.23
N LEU A 44 14.90 10.73 -8.79
CA LEU A 44 13.95 10.00 -9.60
C LEU A 44 12.86 10.92 -10.13
N VAL A 45 12.37 10.61 -11.32
CA VAL A 45 11.28 11.32 -11.99
C VAL A 45 10.10 10.38 -12.14
N PHE A 46 8.99 10.78 -11.52
CA PHE A 46 7.68 10.16 -11.75
C PHE A 46 7.06 10.73 -13.03
N LYS A 47 6.55 9.84 -13.89
CA LYS A 47 5.83 10.21 -15.10
C LYS A 47 4.53 9.43 -15.20
N GLU A 48 3.42 10.12 -15.01
CA GLU A 48 2.07 9.59 -15.19
C GLU A 48 1.83 9.13 -16.64
N ARG A 49 1.02 8.10 -16.80
CA ARG A 49 0.56 7.54 -18.07
C ARG A 49 -0.93 7.22 -17.98
N ASP A 50 -1.62 7.23 -19.11
CA ASP A 50 -3.05 6.93 -19.16
C ASP A 50 -3.43 5.59 -18.53
N ASN A 51 -2.52 4.60 -18.50
CA ASN A 51 -2.76 3.28 -17.92
C ASN A 51 -1.75 2.91 -16.83
N GLY A 52 -1.22 3.89 -16.09
CA GLY A 52 -0.27 3.66 -15.00
C GLY A 52 0.79 4.75 -14.90
N PHE A 53 2.04 4.39 -14.67
CA PHE A 53 3.13 5.37 -14.58
C PHE A 53 4.52 4.73 -14.76
N ASP A 54 5.50 5.60 -14.92
CA ASP A 54 6.92 5.25 -15.03
C ASP A 54 7.73 5.99 -13.97
N ILE A 55 8.76 5.33 -13.44
CA ILE A 55 9.81 5.96 -12.63
C ILE A 55 11.12 5.89 -13.39
N TYR A 56 11.80 7.03 -13.49
CA TYR A 56 13.10 7.16 -14.17
C TYR A 56 14.17 7.70 -13.25
N TYR A 57 15.40 7.20 -13.36
CA TYR A 57 16.59 7.94 -12.96
C TYR A 57 16.84 9.10 -13.90
N LYS A 58 17.19 10.25 -13.33
CA LYS A 58 17.86 11.32 -14.06
C LYS A 58 19.35 10.99 -14.15
N THR A 59 19.87 10.74 -15.35
CA THR A 59 21.27 10.38 -15.56
C THR A 59 22.01 11.44 -16.37
N PHE A 60 23.32 11.55 -16.10
CA PHE A 60 24.24 12.42 -16.81
C PHE A 60 25.29 11.52 -17.50
N PRO A 61 25.16 11.24 -18.82
CA PRO A 61 26.02 10.29 -19.52
C PRO A 61 27.51 10.62 -19.45
N GLU A 62 27.84 11.91 -19.34
CA GLU A 62 29.20 12.42 -19.31
C GLU A 62 29.78 12.49 -17.88
N ALA A 63 28.99 12.19 -16.85
CA ALA A 63 29.46 12.17 -15.47
C ALA A 63 30.21 10.86 -15.15
N SER A 64 31.25 10.95 -14.32
CA SER A 64 31.99 9.79 -13.81
C SER A 64 31.12 8.85 -12.96
N VAL A 65 30.03 9.37 -12.39
CA VAL A 65 29.02 8.60 -11.66
C VAL A 65 27.66 8.83 -12.35
N PRO A 66 27.16 7.85 -13.12
CA PRO A 66 25.92 8.02 -13.90
C PRO A 66 24.64 8.19 -13.07
N ILE A 67 24.61 7.60 -11.87
CA ILE A 67 23.53 7.77 -10.87
C ILE A 67 24.10 8.55 -9.68
N GLN A 68 23.59 9.76 -9.43
CA GLN A 68 24.11 10.59 -8.33
C GLN A 68 23.63 10.17 -6.94
N ALA A 69 22.53 9.42 -6.86
CA ALA A 69 21.91 9.00 -5.60
C ALA A 69 21.46 7.54 -5.68
N GLU A 70 22.34 6.63 -5.31
CA GLU A 70 22.06 5.19 -5.32
C GLU A 70 21.09 4.80 -4.20
N ILE A 71 20.24 3.82 -4.48
CA ILE A 71 19.37 3.21 -3.46
C ILE A 71 20.15 2.05 -2.85
N THR A 72 20.68 2.22 -1.63
CA THR A 72 21.50 1.19 -0.97
C THR A 72 20.74 0.40 0.10
N GLU A 73 19.52 0.83 0.42
CA GLU A 73 18.69 0.27 1.48
C GLU A 73 17.31 -0.17 0.94
N LYS A 74 16.57 -0.95 1.75
CA LYS A 74 15.18 -1.28 1.42
C LYS A 74 14.34 -0.02 1.58
N ILE A 75 13.73 0.42 0.49
CA ILE A 75 12.81 1.57 0.47
C ILE A 75 11.44 1.17 -0.03
N ARG A 76 10.43 1.96 0.36
CA ARG A 76 9.03 1.81 -0.07
C ARG A 76 8.58 3.08 -0.80
N PHE A 77 8.24 2.94 -2.07
CA PHE A 77 7.57 3.99 -2.83
C PHE A 77 6.06 3.79 -2.73
N SER A 78 5.38 4.74 -2.10
CA SER A 78 3.93 4.68 -1.89
C SER A 78 3.19 5.63 -2.82
N PHE A 79 2.17 5.12 -3.51
CA PHE A 79 1.36 5.87 -4.47
C PHE A 79 -0.11 5.76 -4.09
N GLY A 80 -0.82 6.88 -4.04
CA GLY A 80 -2.28 6.87 -3.98
C GLY A 80 -2.86 6.40 -5.31
N ILE A 81 -3.92 5.60 -5.24
CA ILE A 81 -4.70 5.14 -6.39
C ILE A 81 -6.00 5.93 -6.40
N GLU A 82 -6.34 6.57 -7.50
CA GLU A 82 -7.59 7.29 -7.68
C GLU A 82 -8.36 6.72 -8.87
N ILE A 83 -9.66 6.49 -8.67
CA ILE A 83 -10.57 6.06 -9.73
C ILE A 83 -11.06 7.32 -10.43
N THR A 84 -10.69 7.47 -11.70
CA THR A 84 -11.05 8.63 -12.52
C THR A 84 -12.27 8.37 -13.41
N ASP A 85 -12.58 7.11 -13.68
CA ASP A 85 -13.75 6.69 -14.45
C ASP A 85 -14.87 6.20 -13.52
N PRO A 86 -16.03 6.89 -13.44
CA PRO A 86 -17.16 6.45 -12.63
C PRO A 86 -17.68 5.04 -12.99
N ALA A 87 -17.50 4.61 -14.23
CA ALA A 87 -17.92 3.27 -14.67
C ALA A 87 -16.98 2.17 -14.17
N PHE A 88 -15.78 2.52 -13.70
CA PHE A 88 -14.76 1.56 -13.22
C PHE A 88 -15.33 0.64 -12.13
N ILE A 89 -16.00 1.22 -11.14
CA ILE A 89 -16.61 0.53 -10.00
C ILE A 89 -17.58 -0.54 -10.48
N THR A 90 -18.44 -0.19 -11.43
CA THR A 90 -19.46 -1.08 -11.96
C THR A 90 -18.89 -2.17 -12.87
N LYS A 91 -17.75 -1.92 -13.52
CA LYS A 91 -17.16 -2.79 -14.53
C LYS A 91 -16.11 -3.78 -13.99
N TYR A 92 -15.33 -3.37 -12.98
CA TYR A 92 -14.12 -4.08 -12.56
C TYR A 92 -14.08 -4.46 -11.08
N GLU A 93 -14.82 -3.79 -10.19
CA GLU A 93 -14.65 -4.05 -8.75
C GLU A 93 -15.22 -5.40 -8.27
N PRO A 94 -14.60 -6.05 -7.28
CA PRO A 94 -15.23 -7.18 -6.60
C PRO A 94 -16.57 -6.74 -5.96
N GLN A 95 -17.54 -7.65 -5.84
CA GLN A 95 -18.77 -7.38 -5.09
C GLN A 95 -18.45 -7.38 -3.59
N THR A 96 -18.52 -6.22 -2.94
CA THR A 96 -18.32 -6.07 -1.48
C THR A 96 -19.41 -5.22 -0.85
N SER A 97 -19.71 -5.45 0.43
CA SER A 97 -20.67 -4.67 1.21
C SER A 97 -20.11 -3.33 1.69
N GLU A 98 -18.80 -3.13 1.63
CA GLU A 98 -18.09 -1.93 2.04
C GLU A 98 -17.33 -1.31 0.87
N VAL A 99 -17.07 0.00 0.94
CA VAL A 99 -16.33 0.75 -0.10
C VAL A 99 -14.92 0.15 -0.21
N PRO A 100 -14.55 -0.49 -1.33
CA PRO A 100 -13.26 -1.13 -1.44
C PRO A 100 -12.17 -0.06 -1.52
N GLN A 101 -11.24 -0.10 -0.57
CA GLN A 101 -9.97 0.59 -0.74
C GLN A 101 -8.93 -0.44 -1.11
N PHE A 102 -8.29 -0.25 -2.27
CA PHE A 102 -7.29 -1.20 -2.75
C PHE A 102 -5.99 -1.05 -1.98
N TYR A 103 -5.37 -2.17 -1.64
CA TYR A 103 -3.98 -2.20 -1.25
C TYR A 103 -3.22 -3.20 -2.11
N LEU A 104 -2.29 -2.67 -2.90
CA LEU A 104 -1.46 -3.44 -3.82
C LEU A 104 0.01 -3.30 -3.42
N ASP A 105 0.76 -4.39 -3.55
CA ASP A 105 2.18 -4.39 -3.24
C ASP A 105 2.96 -5.42 -4.08
N ASN A 106 4.29 -5.30 -4.09
CA ASN A 106 5.15 -6.27 -4.77
C ASN A 106 5.86 -7.23 -3.79
N LEU A 107 5.27 -7.45 -2.61
CA LEU A 107 5.79 -8.41 -1.64
C LEU A 107 5.12 -9.77 -1.84
N LYS A 108 5.86 -10.81 -1.49
CA LYS A 108 5.35 -12.16 -1.30
C LYS A 108 4.71 -12.27 0.08
N THR A 109 4.01 -13.38 0.34
CA THR A 109 3.39 -13.66 1.63
C THR A 109 4.38 -13.70 2.80
N ASP A 110 5.66 -13.96 2.52
CA ASP A 110 6.77 -13.94 3.50
C ASP A 110 7.47 -12.57 3.63
N GLY A 111 6.99 -11.54 2.92
CA GLY A 111 7.58 -10.20 2.92
C GLY A 111 8.80 -10.04 2.00
N GLY A 112 9.18 -11.09 1.27
CA GLY A 112 10.20 -11.03 0.23
C GLY A 112 9.76 -10.17 -0.95
N ILE A 113 10.66 -9.34 -1.47
CA ILE A 113 10.36 -8.48 -2.63
C ILE A 113 10.36 -9.33 -3.90
N SER A 114 9.30 -9.22 -4.69
CA SER A 114 9.23 -9.87 -5.99
C SER A 114 9.31 -8.83 -7.11
N PRO A 115 10.38 -8.83 -7.92
CA PRO A 115 10.62 -7.79 -8.92
C PRO A 115 9.87 -8.08 -10.22
N GLY A 116 9.16 -7.08 -10.75
CA GLY A 116 8.60 -7.09 -12.11
C GLY A 116 7.51 -8.14 -12.34
N GLN A 117 6.43 -8.07 -11.55
CA GLN A 117 5.36 -9.07 -11.55
C GLN A 117 3.96 -8.44 -11.50
N ASN A 118 2.94 -9.29 -11.41
CA ASN A 118 1.59 -8.86 -11.04
C ASN A 118 1.55 -8.35 -9.59
N LEU A 119 0.87 -7.23 -9.37
CA LEU A 119 0.72 -6.58 -8.07
C LEU A 119 -0.56 -6.99 -7.35
N THR A 120 -1.46 -7.70 -8.02
CA THR A 120 -2.63 -8.30 -7.37
C THR A 120 -2.23 -9.61 -6.71
N ALA A 121 -2.81 -9.90 -5.54
CA ALA A 121 -2.56 -11.11 -4.75
C ALA A 121 -2.91 -12.39 -5.53
N SER A 122 -3.83 -12.30 -6.49
CA SER A 122 -4.24 -13.39 -7.38
C SER A 122 -3.95 -13.05 -8.85
N THR A 123 -4.54 -13.79 -9.79
CA THR A 123 -4.43 -13.53 -11.24
C THR A 123 -5.07 -12.21 -11.68
N SER A 124 -6.01 -11.69 -10.89
CA SER A 124 -6.67 -10.40 -11.09
C SER A 124 -7.04 -9.79 -9.75
N LEU A 125 -7.36 -8.50 -9.77
CA LEU A 125 -7.84 -7.74 -8.63
C LEU A 125 -9.08 -8.43 -8.03
N GLY A 126 -9.07 -8.63 -6.72
CA GLY A 126 -10.15 -9.29 -6.00
C GLY A 126 -10.24 -8.84 -4.54
N THR A 127 -11.07 -9.55 -3.76
CA THR A 127 -11.29 -9.20 -2.34
C THR A 127 -10.04 -9.34 -1.47
N ALA A 128 -9.08 -10.17 -1.89
CA ALA A 128 -7.78 -10.32 -1.21
C ALA A 128 -6.87 -9.09 -1.36
N ASP A 129 -7.17 -8.19 -2.31
CA ASP A 129 -6.44 -6.94 -2.55
C ASP A 129 -7.08 -5.75 -1.82
N LEU A 130 -8.03 -6.00 -0.93
CA LEU A 130 -8.74 -4.97 -0.18
C LEU A 130 -8.13 -4.78 1.20
N ALA A 131 -8.08 -3.52 1.63
CA ALA A 131 -7.66 -3.14 2.97
C ALA A 131 -8.50 -1.97 3.48
N PHE A 132 -8.52 -1.80 4.80
CA PHE A 132 -9.05 -0.59 5.40
C PHE A 132 -7.98 0.48 5.49
N ILE A 133 -8.10 1.58 4.75
CA ILE A 133 -7.19 2.73 4.93
C ILE A 133 -7.70 3.56 6.10
N LYS A 134 -6.88 3.62 7.15
CA LYS A 134 -7.15 4.28 8.42
C LYS A 134 -6.12 5.39 8.65
N GLN A 135 -6.49 6.35 9.50
CA GLN A 135 -5.52 7.27 10.08
C GLN A 135 -4.54 6.51 10.98
N GLN A 136 -3.42 7.14 11.33
CA GLN A 136 -2.40 6.52 12.18
C GLN A 136 -3.02 6.06 13.52
N SER A 137 -3.91 6.87 14.09
CA SER A 137 -4.75 6.51 15.23
C SER A 137 -6.22 6.50 14.79
N PHE A 138 -6.98 5.48 15.18
CA PHE A 138 -8.36 5.33 14.72
C PHE A 138 -9.23 4.59 15.73
N ASP A 139 -10.54 4.82 15.63
CA ASP A 139 -11.51 4.10 16.45
C ASP A 139 -11.94 2.82 15.73
N GLN A 140 -11.86 1.70 16.44
CA GLN A 140 -12.28 0.39 15.99
C GLN A 140 -13.57 -0.03 16.69
N ARG A 141 -14.62 -0.26 15.90
CA ARG A 141 -15.85 -0.86 16.41
C ARG A 141 -15.56 -2.30 16.83
N THR A 142 -15.96 -2.62 18.04
CA THR A 142 -15.83 -3.95 18.64
C THR A 142 -17.21 -4.41 19.05
N ASP A 143 -17.72 -5.45 18.42
CA ASP A 143 -18.94 -6.10 18.84
C ASP A 143 -18.65 -6.97 20.07
N LEU A 144 -19.52 -6.92 21.07
CA LEU A 144 -19.40 -7.65 22.33
C LEU A 144 -20.44 -8.78 22.37
N PRO A 145 -20.20 -9.92 21.70
CA PRO A 145 -21.13 -11.03 21.71
C PRO A 145 -21.24 -11.64 23.11
N THR A 146 -22.35 -12.32 23.38
CA THR A 146 -22.60 -13.00 24.66
C THR A 146 -21.67 -14.20 24.92
N THR A 147 -21.00 -14.70 23.87
CA THR A 147 -20.04 -15.80 23.93
C THR A 147 -18.85 -15.46 23.05
N ASN A 148 -17.63 -15.84 23.45
CA ASN A 148 -16.38 -15.54 22.75
C ASN A 148 -16.15 -14.04 22.53
N THR A 149 -16.40 -13.24 23.57
CA THR A 149 -16.08 -11.81 23.55
C THR A 149 -14.56 -11.64 23.42
N PRO A 150 -14.08 -10.90 22.42
CA PRO A 150 -12.65 -10.59 22.32
C PRO A 150 -12.20 -9.78 23.53
N THR A 151 -11.03 -10.09 24.07
CA THR A 151 -10.45 -9.38 25.21
C THR A 151 -9.40 -8.36 24.80
N GLU A 152 -8.86 -8.48 23.60
CA GLU A 152 -7.86 -7.55 23.07
C GLU A 152 -7.89 -7.47 21.55
N TRP A 153 -7.48 -6.31 21.03
CA TRP A 153 -7.05 -6.14 19.65
C TRP A 153 -5.53 -6.28 19.58
N ARG A 154 -5.05 -6.93 18.52
CA ARG A 154 -3.63 -7.07 18.21
C ARG A 154 -3.34 -6.45 16.86
N LEU A 155 -2.34 -5.58 16.83
CA LEU A 155 -1.82 -5.01 15.60
C LEU A 155 -0.46 -5.66 15.29
N LYS A 156 -0.34 -6.22 14.08
CA LYS A 156 0.85 -6.98 13.65
C LYS A 156 1.36 -6.51 12.31
N LYS A 157 2.62 -6.84 11.99
CA LYS A 157 3.13 -6.67 10.63
C LYS A 157 2.39 -7.61 9.67
N LYS A 158 1.88 -7.09 8.54
CA LYS A 158 1.19 -7.91 7.52
C LYS A 158 2.02 -9.11 7.05
N PHE A 159 3.32 -8.92 6.84
CA PHE A 159 4.21 -9.91 6.22
C PHE A 159 5.14 -10.64 7.21
N THR A 160 5.15 -10.25 8.48
CA THR A 160 5.76 -11.01 9.58
C THR A 160 4.76 -11.12 10.72
N PRO A 161 3.63 -11.83 10.51
CA PRO A 161 2.47 -11.79 11.42
C PRO A 161 2.69 -12.50 12.76
N GLN A 162 3.88 -13.05 12.99
CA GLN A 162 4.27 -13.57 14.30
C GLN A 162 4.68 -12.44 15.26
N ASP A 163 5.05 -11.28 14.73
CA ASP A 163 5.46 -10.13 15.52
C ASP A 163 4.23 -9.27 15.85
N VAL A 164 3.72 -9.43 17.08
CA VAL A 164 2.73 -8.50 17.63
C VAL A 164 3.43 -7.20 17.96
N LEU A 165 3.01 -6.12 17.31
CA LEU A 165 3.55 -4.78 17.53
C LEU A 165 2.83 -4.08 18.67
N GLN A 166 1.52 -4.30 18.75
CA GLN A 166 0.64 -3.65 19.70
C GLN A 166 -0.43 -4.61 20.20
N THR A 167 -0.74 -4.55 21.49
CA THR A 167 -1.89 -5.23 22.09
C THR A 167 -2.71 -4.21 22.86
N ILE A 168 -3.97 -4.03 22.45
CA ILE A 168 -4.87 -3.03 23.00
C ILE A 168 -5.98 -3.78 23.75
N PRO A 169 -6.11 -3.61 25.08
CA PRO A 169 -7.16 -4.27 25.83
C PRO A 169 -8.53 -3.76 25.40
N ILE A 170 -9.51 -4.65 25.40
CA ILE A 170 -10.92 -4.34 25.24
C ILE A 170 -11.49 -4.34 26.66
N ASP A 171 -11.80 -3.17 27.18
CA ASP A 171 -12.41 -3.01 28.52
C ASP A 171 -13.94 -2.81 28.39
N PRO A 172 -14.76 -3.87 28.50
CA PRO A 172 -16.18 -3.75 28.33
C PRO A 172 -16.79 -3.03 29.54
N PRO A 173 -17.71 -2.07 29.34
CA PRO A 173 -18.40 -1.44 30.46
C PRO A 173 -19.15 -2.50 31.27
N THR A 174 -18.92 -2.52 32.58
CA THR A 174 -19.54 -3.48 33.50
C THR A 174 -20.99 -3.11 33.84
N SER A 175 -21.39 -1.85 33.63
CA SER A 175 -22.77 -1.38 33.79
C SER A 175 -23.02 -0.06 33.05
N PRO A 176 -24.06 0.04 32.18
CA PRO A 176 -24.85 -1.06 31.64
C PRO A 176 -24.05 -1.92 30.65
N SER A 177 -24.43 -3.19 30.49
CA SER A 177 -23.93 -4.03 29.40
C SER A 177 -24.26 -3.39 28.05
N MET A 178 -23.26 -3.31 27.16
CA MET A 178 -23.42 -2.79 25.81
C MET A 178 -23.12 -3.87 24.77
N PRO A 179 -23.86 -3.94 23.66
CA PRO A 179 -23.61 -4.91 22.59
C PRO A 179 -22.41 -4.56 21.72
N LEU A 180 -21.89 -3.33 21.82
CA LEU A 180 -20.72 -2.85 21.09
C LEU A 180 -20.00 -1.74 21.85
N ILE A 181 -18.72 -1.56 21.58
CA ILE A 181 -17.89 -0.43 22.03
C ILE A 181 -16.96 0.05 20.90
N TYR A 182 -16.35 1.22 21.09
CA TYR A 182 -15.29 1.72 20.23
C TYR A 182 -13.98 1.74 21.01
N VAL A 183 -12.97 1.10 20.47
CA VAL A 183 -11.62 1.03 21.05
C VAL A 183 -10.69 1.89 20.21
N ARG A 184 -9.94 2.77 20.86
CA ARG A 184 -8.92 3.59 20.19
C ARG A 184 -7.68 2.74 19.94
N ILE A 185 -7.27 2.62 18.68
CA ILE A 185 -6.09 1.85 18.27
C ILE A 185 -4.97 2.81 17.85
N ASN A 186 -3.73 2.47 18.24
CA ASN A 186 -2.50 3.20 17.93
C ASN A 186 -2.55 4.69 18.29
N ASP A 187 -3.05 4.99 19.50
CA ASP A 187 -3.06 6.31 20.10
C ASP A 187 -1.67 6.70 20.63
N PRO A 188 -1.13 7.89 20.26
CA PRO A 188 0.21 8.29 20.65
C PRO A 188 0.35 8.63 22.14
N ILE A 189 -0.77 8.86 22.85
CA ILE A 189 -0.78 9.18 24.27
C ILE A 189 -0.99 7.91 25.10
N GLU A 190 -2.03 7.14 24.80
CA GLU A 190 -2.36 5.95 25.60
C GLU A 190 -1.39 4.79 25.35
N GLN A 191 -0.74 4.76 24.18
CA GLN A 191 0.16 3.70 23.76
C GLN A 191 1.54 4.23 23.37
N GLU A 192 2.07 5.20 24.12
CA GLU A 192 3.35 5.87 23.83
C GLU A 192 4.52 4.88 23.63
N SER A 193 4.58 3.80 24.40
CA SER A 193 5.67 2.81 24.35
C SER A 193 5.68 1.92 23.11
N ASP A 194 4.51 1.73 22.53
CA ASP A 194 4.19 0.78 21.46
C ASP A 194 3.55 1.48 20.25
N TYR A 195 3.57 2.81 20.24
CA TYR A 195 3.04 3.63 19.16
C TYR A 195 3.79 3.35 17.86
N ILE A 196 3.03 2.99 16.85
CA ILE A 196 3.52 2.74 15.51
C ILE A 196 3.47 4.06 14.75
N ALA A 197 4.64 4.70 14.62
CA ALA A 197 4.79 5.93 13.85
C ALA A 197 4.91 5.70 12.34
N ASP A 198 5.40 4.52 11.93
CA ASP A 198 5.57 4.19 10.52
C ASP A 198 4.20 4.03 9.84
N GLU A 199 4.01 4.68 8.69
CA GLU A 199 2.86 4.40 7.83
C GLU A 199 3.03 3.02 7.19
N GLY A 200 1.95 2.35 6.81
CA GLY A 200 2.03 1.12 6.03
C GLY A 200 0.95 0.08 6.30
N PRO A 201 1.16 -1.13 5.77
CA PRO A 201 0.24 -2.25 5.93
C PRO A 201 0.46 -3.00 7.25
N TYR A 202 -0.64 -3.24 7.95
CA TYR A 202 -0.69 -4.02 9.18
C TYR A 202 -1.84 -5.03 9.12
N LEU A 203 -1.76 -6.03 9.97
CA LEU A 203 -2.84 -6.97 10.23
C LEU A 203 -3.47 -6.60 11.58
N LEU A 204 -4.79 -6.39 11.56
CA LEU A 204 -5.59 -6.17 12.77
C LEU A 204 -6.42 -7.42 13.02
N GLU A 205 -6.29 -8.00 14.22
CA GLU A 205 -7.05 -9.18 14.64
C GLU A 205 -7.39 -9.10 16.13
N THR A 206 -8.31 -9.95 16.57
CA THR A 206 -8.56 -10.18 18.00
C THR A 206 -7.87 -11.44 18.48
N ASP A 207 -7.85 -11.66 19.80
CA ASP A 207 -7.48 -12.94 20.40
C ASP A 207 -8.48 -14.08 20.08
N GLN A 208 -9.67 -13.72 19.61
CA GLN A 208 -10.71 -14.63 19.12
C GLN A 208 -10.71 -14.75 17.59
N ALA A 209 -11.24 -15.85 17.05
CA ALA A 209 -11.33 -16.07 15.60
C ALA A 209 -12.38 -15.19 14.89
N SER A 210 -13.27 -14.56 15.66
CA SER A 210 -14.27 -13.63 15.17
C SER A 210 -14.16 -12.32 15.95
N PRO A 211 -13.99 -11.17 15.27
CA PRO A 211 -13.97 -10.99 13.82
C PRO A 211 -12.71 -11.59 13.15
N ALA A 212 -12.83 -11.91 11.86
CA ALA A 212 -11.70 -12.38 11.08
C ALA A 212 -10.62 -11.30 10.97
N ALA A 213 -9.35 -11.70 10.92
CA ALA A 213 -8.23 -10.78 10.74
C ALA A 213 -8.40 -9.97 9.44
N ALA A 214 -8.10 -8.67 9.52
CA ALA A 214 -8.24 -7.74 8.42
C ALA A 214 -6.94 -6.99 8.15
N THR A 215 -6.68 -6.71 6.87
CA THR A 215 -5.57 -5.80 6.51
C THR A 215 -6.01 -4.36 6.74
N VAL A 216 -5.22 -3.62 7.50
CA VAL A 216 -5.38 -2.17 7.69
C VAL A 216 -4.14 -1.46 7.14
N TYR A 217 -4.34 -0.35 6.44
CA TYR A 217 -3.25 0.51 5.98
C TYR A 217 -3.29 1.80 6.78
N LEU A 218 -2.28 2.02 7.61
CA LEU A 218 -2.16 3.24 8.41
C LEU A 218 -1.46 4.30 7.58
N SER A 219 -2.17 5.39 7.25
CA SER A 219 -1.58 6.56 6.62
C SER A 219 -2.50 7.76 6.78
N ASN A 220 -1.96 8.83 7.38
CA ASN A 220 -2.69 10.08 7.48
C ASN A 220 -2.79 10.76 6.12
N SER A 221 -1.71 10.72 5.34
CA SER A 221 -1.65 11.38 4.02
C SER A 221 -2.65 10.78 3.03
N ILE A 222 -2.75 9.45 2.97
CA ILE A 222 -3.67 8.78 2.04
C ILE A 222 -5.10 8.94 2.52
N LYS A 223 -5.36 8.80 3.82
CA LYS A 223 -6.72 8.92 4.35
C LYS A 223 -7.32 10.32 4.18
N GLN A 224 -6.49 11.36 4.18
CA GLN A 224 -6.90 12.74 3.93
C GLN A 224 -6.96 13.10 2.44
N SER A 225 -6.52 12.21 1.55
CA SER A 225 -6.55 12.40 0.10
C SER A 225 -7.84 11.87 -0.53
N ALA A 226 -8.03 12.14 -1.83
CA ALA A 226 -9.10 11.56 -2.63
C ALA A 226 -8.81 10.13 -3.12
N ALA A 227 -7.78 9.47 -2.58
CA ALA A 227 -7.37 8.14 -3.03
C ALA A 227 -8.40 7.06 -2.65
N ASN A 228 -8.72 6.22 -3.63
CA ASN A 228 -9.48 4.98 -3.52
C ASN A 228 -8.60 3.78 -3.16
N GLY A 229 -7.29 3.97 -2.97
CA GLY A 229 -6.38 2.89 -2.64
C GLY A 229 -4.94 3.35 -2.50
N VAL A 230 -4.06 2.40 -2.23
CA VAL A 230 -2.62 2.60 -2.15
C VAL A 230 -1.87 1.47 -2.86
N LEU A 231 -0.82 1.86 -3.56
CA LEU A 231 0.14 0.97 -4.19
C LEU A 231 1.51 1.20 -3.55
N ASP A 232 2.10 0.14 -3.00
CA ASP A 232 3.46 0.15 -2.47
C ASP A 232 4.41 -0.65 -3.37
N ILE A 233 5.47 0.01 -3.85
CA ILE A 233 6.58 -0.66 -4.53
C ILE A 233 7.79 -0.64 -3.61
N TYR A 234 8.15 -1.82 -3.13
CA TYR A 234 9.36 -2.06 -2.35
C TYR A 234 10.54 -2.32 -3.29
N TRP A 235 11.67 -1.71 -2.95
CA TRP A 235 12.93 -1.83 -3.69
C TRP A 235 14.09 -2.03 -2.71
N ASN A 236 15.01 -2.96 -2.99
CA ASN A 236 16.18 -3.23 -2.13
C ASN A 236 17.46 -3.57 -2.90
N ASN A 237 17.44 -3.50 -4.23
CA ASN A 237 18.62 -3.80 -5.02
C ASN A 237 19.48 -2.55 -5.15
N SER A 238 20.71 -2.61 -4.63
CA SER A 238 21.72 -1.59 -4.88
C SER A 238 21.97 -1.44 -6.38
N GLN A 239 22.01 -0.19 -6.84
CA GLN A 239 22.15 0.16 -8.26
C GLN A 239 23.33 1.12 -8.40
N SER A 240 24.53 0.58 -8.61
CA SER A 240 25.73 1.37 -8.92
C SER A 240 25.82 1.80 -10.39
N THR A 241 24.96 1.22 -11.22
CA THR A 241 24.77 1.60 -12.63
C THR A 241 23.29 1.60 -12.94
N ALA A 242 22.87 2.55 -13.77
CA ALA A 242 21.47 2.61 -14.16
C ALA A 242 21.15 1.43 -15.09
N PRO A 243 19.99 0.77 -14.93
CA PRO A 243 19.69 -0.45 -15.67
C PRO A 243 19.68 -0.20 -17.17
N ALA A 244 20.20 -1.15 -17.96
CA ALA A 244 20.07 -1.12 -19.41
C ALA A 244 18.58 -1.21 -19.81
N ASP A 245 17.95 -0.04 -19.95
CA ASP A 245 16.69 0.34 -20.60
C ASP A 245 15.40 -0.50 -20.38
N THR A 246 15.45 -1.50 -19.50
CA THR A 246 14.39 -2.51 -19.31
C THR A 246 13.90 -2.56 -17.86
N GLY A 247 13.95 -1.43 -17.14
CA GLY A 247 13.48 -1.30 -15.76
C GLY A 247 12.24 -2.12 -15.43
N LYS A 248 12.13 -2.61 -14.19
CA LYS A 248 11.17 -3.67 -13.83
C LYS A 248 9.73 -3.30 -14.21
N ALA A 249 9.02 -4.23 -14.84
CA ALA A 249 7.65 -3.99 -15.28
C ALA A 249 6.66 -4.67 -14.34
N TYR A 250 5.84 -3.88 -13.68
CA TYR A 250 4.75 -4.35 -12.83
C TYR A 250 3.41 -4.17 -13.53
N GLN A 251 2.47 -5.06 -13.23
CA GLN A 251 1.14 -5.01 -13.81
C GLN A 251 0.05 -5.13 -12.74
N ILE A 252 -1.07 -4.47 -12.98
CA ILE A 252 -2.32 -4.61 -12.23
C ILE A 252 -3.33 -5.17 -13.21
N ILE A 253 -3.84 -6.36 -12.92
CA ILE A 253 -4.76 -7.07 -13.80
C ILE A 253 -6.18 -6.92 -13.26
N LEU A 254 -7.08 -6.39 -14.08
CA LEU A 254 -8.50 -6.20 -13.74
C LEU A 254 -9.34 -7.25 -14.45
N LYS A 255 -10.36 -7.77 -13.76
CA LYS A 255 -11.33 -8.71 -14.33
C LYS A 255 -12.68 -8.03 -14.53
N LEU A 256 -13.31 -8.26 -15.68
CA LEU A 256 -14.68 -7.83 -15.92
C LEU A 256 -15.63 -8.57 -14.98
N LYS A 257 -16.60 -7.84 -14.39
CA LYS A 257 -17.71 -8.47 -13.67
C LYS A 257 -18.57 -9.33 -14.59
#